data_AF-A0A7X3ZB88-F1
#
_entry.id   AF-A0A7X3ZB88-F1
#
_cell.length_a   1.000
_cell.length_b   1.000
_cell.length_c   1.000
_cell.angle_alpha   90.00
_cell.angle_beta   90.00
_cell.angle_gamma   90.00
#
_symmetry.space_group_name_H-M   'P 1'
#
loop_
_entity.id
_entity.type
_entity.pdbx_description
1 polymer ?
#
loop_
_entity_poly.entity_id
_entity_poly.type
_entity_poly.pdbx_seq_one_letter_code
_entity_poly.pdbx_strand_id
1 'polypeptide(L)'
;MNLLLISVDSLRLDFAPGISAAVRTPRFSALTRDFHLCQHCFSVSSATRPVHTSIFTGLYPFEHGIEGQHSPAMRQGAADLFDLCRRAGYAVGAFSEAPDIFTGLSYADYIAPLPDDEQLTGWLQRREPTVLFIHYWSVHPPYGAADGLAFGEVGRLLTAGRIDLVQTRYRAAIEQLFERLIARLLAALDLSAWAVFIISDHGQSWRDDEPYHGQTLCNDVLRVPLYYRLPSQEPVGRTLISLVDLFPTFLSLLQLDYPYRGFACDIRTSSSPEYCLAEIDPGPAAQYGRQWSLFDASAKFTCDQSTQRETMVETFSEQPLPALDTRPYHQAYAALRA
;
A
#
# COMPACT_ATOMS: atom_id res chain seq x y z
N MET A 1 17.97 4.27 15.15
CA MET A 1 16.70 3.56 14.93
C MET A 1 16.78 2.97 13.53
N ASN A 2 16.35 1.72 13.34
CA ASN A 2 16.24 1.13 12.01
C ASN A 2 14.77 1.09 11.56
N LEU A 3 14.53 1.11 10.26
CA LEU A 3 13.19 0.99 9.67
C LEU A 3 13.16 -0.17 8.68
N LEU A 4 12.21 -1.08 8.86
CA LEU A 4 11.85 -2.10 7.87
C LEU A 4 10.43 -1.82 7.37
N LEU A 5 10.31 -1.59 6.07
CA LEU A 5 9.04 -1.50 5.36
C LEU A 5 8.91 -2.70 4.42
N ILE A 6 7.95 -3.57 4.71
CA ILE A 6 7.55 -4.68 3.83
C ILE A 6 6.25 -4.27 3.13
N SER A 7 6.26 -4.29 1.81
CA SER A 7 5.06 -4.09 0.98
C SER A 7 4.70 -5.40 0.30
N VAL A 8 3.44 -5.84 0.44
CA VAL A 8 2.90 -7.03 -0.20
C VAL A 8 1.93 -6.58 -1.27
N ASP A 9 2.26 -6.85 -2.53
CA ASP A 9 1.42 -6.42 -3.63
C ASP A 9 0.08 -7.18 -3.64
N SER A 10 -1.02 -6.41 -3.76
CA SER A 10 -2.37 -6.93 -3.94
C SER A 10 -2.93 -7.77 -2.79
N LEU A 11 -2.48 -7.58 -1.53
CA LEU A 11 -3.05 -8.24 -0.34
C LEU A 11 -4.37 -7.59 0.14
N ARG A 12 -5.48 -8.30 -0.01
CA ARG A 12 -6.80 -7.90 0.47
C ARG A 12 -6.87 -7.99 2.00
N LEU A 13 -7.55 -7.03 2.62
CA LEU A 13 -7.79 -7.01 4.07
C LEU A 13 -8.53 -8.28 4.57
N ASP A 14 -9.54 -8.75 3.84
CA ASP A 14 -10.36 -9.92 4.22
C ASP A 14 -9.64 -11.27 4.05
N PHE A 15 -8.43 -11.27 3.47
CA PHE A 15 -7.51 -12.41 3.40
C PHE A 15 -6.22 -12.17 4.20
N ALA A 16 -6.13 -11.07 4.95
CA ALA A 16 -4.93 -10.74 5.67
C ALA A 16 -4.73 -11.67 6.90
N PRO A 17 -3.49 -12.11 7.19
CA PRO A 17 -3.16 -12.85 8.41
C PRO A 17 -3.70 -12.22 9.70
N GLY A 18 -4.45 -12.98 10.52
CA GLY A 18 -5.06 -12.45 11.74
C GLY A 18 -6.42 -11.77 11.53
N ILE A 19 -6.85 -11.54 10.29
CA ILE A 19 -8.24 -11.17 9.94
C ILE A 19 -9.02 -12.40 9.46
N SER A 20 -8.46 -13.11 8.49
CA SER A 20 -9.12 -14.28 7.89
C SER A 20 -8.79 -15.55 8.66
N ALA A 21 -9.80 -16.18 9.27
CA ALA A 21 -9.63 -17.49 9.92
C ALA A 21 -9.21 -18.60 8.92
N ALA A 22 -9.44 -18.38 7.63
CA ALA A 22 -9.10 -19.31 6.58
C ALA A 22 -7.62 -19.23 6.15
N VAL A 23 -6.87 -18.20 6.55
CA VAL A 23 -5.45 -18.02 6.21
C VAL A 23 -4.61 -18.45 7.41
N ARG A 24 -3.83 -19.52 7.25
CA ARG A 24 -3.10 -20.15 8.35
C ARG A 24 -1.64 -19.72 8.37
N THR A 25 -1.32 -18.80 9.28
CA THR A 25 0.02 -18.26 9.45
C THR A 25 0.51 -18.32 10.90
N PRO A 26 0.72 -19.52 11.49
CA PRO A 26 1.06 -19.67 12.89
C PRO A 26 2.44 -19.08 13.27
N ARG A 27 3.47 -19.18 12.41
CA ARG A 27 4.80 -18.62 12.72
C ARG A 27 4.76 -17.11 12.68
N PHE A 28 4.15 -16.54 11.63
CA PHE A 28 3.96 -15.10 11.54
C PHE A 28 3.17 -14.60 12.75
N SER A 29 2.03 -15.23 13.05
CA SER A 29 1.17 -14.87 14.19
C SER A 29 1.92 -14.90 15.51
N ALA A 30 2.82 -15.87 15.72
CA ALA A 30 3.60 -15.96 16.95
C ALA A 30 4.64 -14.83 17.10
N LEU A 31 5.21 -14.37 15.98
CA LEU A 31 6.21 -13.31 15.90
C LEU A 31 5.61 -11.90 15.92
N THR A 32 4.35 -11.76 15.51
CA THR A 32 3.66 -10.47 15.42
C THR A 32 2.64 -10.25 16.54
N ARG A 33 2.74 -10.98 17.65
CA ARG A 33 1.83 -10.82 18.81
C ARG A 33 1.86 -9.42 19.42
N ASP A 34 2.97 -8.72 19.31
CA ASP A 34 3.18 -7.35 19.78
C ASP A 34 3.07 -6.31 18.66
N PHE A 35 2.64 -6.71 17.45
CA PHE A 35 2.34 -5.79 16.37
C PHE A 35 0.91 -5.31 16.48
N HIS A 36 0.68 -4.08 16.04
CA HIS A 36 -0.64 -3.52 15.87
C HIS A 36 -1.14 -3.82 14.46
N LEU A 37 -2.33 -4.40 14.37
CA LEU A 37 -3.04 -4.62 13.12
C LEU A 37 -4.13 -3.56 12.95
N CYS A 38 -3.88 -2.59 12.07
CA CYS A 38 -4.87 -1.61 11.67
C CYS A 38 -5.70 -2.12 10.49
N GLN A 39 -7.02 -2.16 10.69
CA GLN A 39 -8.01 -2.53 9.67
C GLN A 39 -8.65 -1.30 9.01
N HIS A 40 -8.33 -0.10 9.48
CA HIS A 40 -8.85 1.17 8.97
C HIS A 40 -7.75 1.94 8.21
N CYS A 41 -6.97 1.19 7.43
CA CYS A 41 -5.94 1.73 6.57
C CYS A 41 -6.41 1.69 5.11
N PHE A 42 -6.20 2.78 4.40
CA PHE A 42 -6.58 2.91 2.99
C PHE A 42 -5.37 3.26 2.13
N SER A 43 -5.33 2.64 0.97
CA SER A 43 -4.44 3.06 -0.10
C SER A 43 -4.87 4.41 -0.68
N VAL A 44 -3.95 5.05 -1.38
CA VAL A 44 -4.13 6.32 -2.08
C VAL A 44 -4.55 6.12 -3.54
N SER A 45 -4.46 4.88 -4.04
CA SER A 45 -4.76 4.51 -5.41
C SER A 45 -4.98 2.99 -5.47
N SER A 46 -5.38 2.48 -6.63
CA SER A 46 -5.60 1.05 -6.86
C SER A 46 -4.50 0.41 -7.72
N ALA A 47 -3.33 1.05 -7.84
CA ALA A 47 -2.19 0.54 -8.61
C ALA A 47 -0.84 0.75 -7.89
N THR A 48 0.10 -0.17 -8.10
CA THR A 48 1.40 -0.23 -7.41
C THR A 48 2.20 1.08 -7.50
N ARG A 49 2.38 1.65 -8.71
CA ARG A 49 3.24 2.83 -8.93
C ARG A 49 2.75 4.11 -8.24
N PRO A 50 1.47 4.52 -8.36
CA PRO A 50 0.99 5.70 -7.63
C PRO A 50 1.13 5.52 -6.12
N VAL A 51 0.77 4.34 -5.59
CA VAL A 51 0.79 4.09 -4.14
C VAL A 51 2.19 4.19 -3.56
N HIS A 52 3.17 3.48 -4.14
CA HIS A 52 4.55 3.52 -3.64
C HIS A 52 5.15 4.91 -3.77
N THR A 53 4.81 5.64 -4.84
CA THR A 53 5.26 7.03 -5.00
C THR A 53 4.72 7.90 -3.86
N SER A 54 3.44 7.75 -3.48
CA SER A 54 2.89 8.47 -2.33
C SER A 54 3.52 8.08 -1.00
N ILE A 55 3.81 6.80 -0.78
CA ILE A 55 4.49 6.35 0.45
C ILE A 55 5.90 6.95 0.55
N PHE A 56 6.62 7.05 -0.57
CA PHE A 56 8.00 7.54 -0.57
C PHE A 56 8.12 9.05 -0.65
N THR A 57 7.05 9.79 -0.96
CA THR A 57 7.12 11.26 -1.11
C THR A 57 6.18 12.01 -0.16
N GLY A 58 5.18 11.31 0.40
CA GLY A 58 4.09 11.92 1.15
C GLY A 58 3.15 12.75 0.28
N LEU A 59 3.21 12.60 -1.04
CA LEU A 59 2.39 13.35 -2.00
C LEU A 59 1.27 12.45 -2.54
N TYR A 60 0.08 13.00 -2.81
CA TYR A 60 -0.98 12.29 -3.51
C TYR A 60 -0.69 12.11 -5.02
N PRO A 61 -1.39 11.19 -5.71
CA PRO A 61 -1.21 10.95 -7.14
C PRO A 61 -1.20 12.22 -8.00
N PHE A 62 -2.16 13.12 -7.78
CA PHE A 62 -2.20 14.40 -8.47
C PHE A 62 -1.04 15.33 -8.15
N GLU A 63 -0.31 15.18 -7.05
CA GLU A 63 0.80 16.04 -6.63
C GLU A 63 2.13 15.59 -7.26
N HIS A 64 2.42 14.28 -7.22
CA HIS A 64 3.64 13.73 -7.81
C HIS A 64 3.49 13.35 -9.30
N GLY A 65 2.27 13.35 -9.85
CA GLY A 65 2.00 13.16 -11.28
C GLY A 65 2.02 11.71 -11.76
N ILE A 66 2.09 10.75 -10.84
CA ILE A 66 1.86 9.32 -11.14
C ILE A 66 0.42 9.07 -10.76
N GLU A 67 -0.49 9.23 -11.71
CA GLU A 67 -1.94 9.09 -11.51
C GLU A 67 -2.43 7.65 -11.76
N GLY A 68 -1.61 6.81 -12.39
CA GLY A 68 -1.92 5.41 -12.64
C GLY A 68 -0.69 4.57 -13.00
N GLN A 69 -0.90 3.28 -13.26
CA GLN A 69 0.19 2.32 -13.50
C GLN A 69 1.04 2.67 -14.74
N HIS A 70 0.47 3.38 -15.71
CA HIS A 70 1.14 3.71 -16.97
C HIS A 70 1.63 5.17 -17.03
N SER A 71 1.56 5.93 -15.93
CA SER A 71 2.10 7.30 -15.91
C SER A 71 3.60 7.29 -16.25
N PRO A 72 4.05 8.16 -17.18
CA PRO A 72 5.39 8.02 -17.76
C PRO A 72 6.51 8.52 -16.83
N ALA A 73 6.25 9.55 -16.03
CA ALA A 73 7.25 10.20 -15.20
C ALA A 73 6.63 10.94 -14.01
N MET A 74 7.40 11.06 -12.94
CA MET A 74 7.07 11.91 -11.80
C MET A 74 7.30 13.40 -12.13
N ARG A 75 6.60 14.28 -11.43
CA ARG A 75 6.93 15.71 -11.44
C ARG A 75 8.31 15.93 -10.85
N GLN A 76 9.07 16.86 -11.43
CA GLN A 76 10.43 17.17 -11.00
C GLN A 76 10.44 17.83 -9.61
N GLY A 77 11.48 17.55 -8.84
CA GLY A 77 11.75 18.22 -7.56
C GLY A 77 11.05 17.60 -6.33
N ALA A 78 10.24 16.56 -6.51
CA ALA A 78 9.74 15.77 -5.39
C ALA A 78 10.91 15.04 -4.71
N ALA A 79 11.11 15.29 -3.41
CA ALA A 79 12.06 14.51 -2.62
C ALA A 79 11.44 13.16 -2.26
N ASP A 80 12.24 12.10 -2.34
CA ASP A 80 11.84 10.76 -1.91
C ASP A 80 12.56 10.30 -0.65
N LEU A 81 11.93 9.38 0.07
CA LEU A 81 12.37 8.86 1.36
C LEU A 81 13.78 8.27 1.28
N PHE A 82 14.13 7.56 0.21
CA PHE A 82 15.42 6.90 0.08
C PHE A 82 16.55 7.92 -0.05
N ASP A 83 16.39 8.94 -0.89
CA ASP A 83 17.37 10.02 -1.01
C ASP A 83 17.50 10.82 0.29
N LEU A 84 16.38 11.13 0.97
CA LEU A 84 16.39 11.81 2.27
C LEU A 84 17.14 11.00 3.34
N CYS A 85 16.88 9.69 3.43
CA CYS A 85 17.56 8.80 4.37
C CYS A 85 19.06 8.73 4.09
N ARG A 86 19.45 8.58 2.82
CA ARG A 86 20.85 8.51 2.40
C ARG A 86 21.59 9.81 2.75
N ARG A 87 20.99 10.98 2.51
CA ARG A 87 21.57 12.28 2.88
C ARG A 87 21.72 12.45 4.40
N ALA A 88 20.82 11.86 5.17
CA ALA A 88 20.90 11.83 6.63
C ALA A 88 21.88 10.76 7.19
N GLY A 89 22.58 10.02 6.32
CA GLY A 89 23.60 9.05 6.72
C GLY A 89 23.07 7.65 7.04
N TYR A 90 21.82 7.34 6.68
CA TYR A 90 21.30 5.98 6.77
C TYR A 90 21.85 5.10 5.64
N ALA A 91 22.11 3.83 5.96
CA ALA A 91 22.23 2.80 4.95
C ALA A 91 20.84 2.50 4.38
N VAL A 92 20.68 2.55 3.05
CA VAL A 92 19.40 2.34 2.38
C VAL A 92 19.49 1.09 1.50
N GLY A 93 18.69 0.08 1.82
CA GLY A 93 18.47 -1.09 0.98
C GLY A 93 17.02 -1.11 0.52
N ALA A 94 16.78 -1.24 -0.78
CA ALA A 94 15.44 -1.34 -1.33
C ALA A 94 15.39 -2.48 -2.35
N PHE A 95 14.44 -3.39 -2.19
CA PHE A 95 14.40 -4.65 -2.90
C PHE A 95 13.00 -5.01 -3.34
N SER A 96 12.86 -5.63 -4.52
CA SER A 96 11.57 -6.03 -5.09
C SER A 96 11.65 -7.35 -5.84
N GLU A 97 10.58 -8.15 -5.79
CA GLU A 97 10.39 -9.28 -6.72
C GLU A 97 10.10 -8.83 -8.16
N ALA A 98 9.67 -7.59 -8.34
CA ALA A 98 9.37 -6.96 -9.62
C ALA A 98 9.93 -5.53 -9.66
N PRO A 99 11.27 -5.34 -9.71
CA PRO A 99 11.89 -4.01 -9.64
C PRO A 99 11.56 -3.14 -10.87
N ASP A 100 11.38 -3.76 -12.05
CA ASP A 100 11.11 -3.06 -13.32
C ASP A 100 9.80 -2.27 -13.33
N ILE A 101 8.90 -2.52 -12.38
CA ILE A 101 7.66 -1.75 -12.20
C ILE A 101 7.95 -0.28 -11.87
N PHE A 102 9.05 -0.04 -11.16
CA PHE A 102 9.42 1.30 -10.71
C PHE A 102 10.25 2.06 -11.76
N THR A 103 10.59 1.45 -12.90
CA THR A 103 11.40 2.11 -13.94
C THR A 103 10.82 3.47 -14.34
N GLY A 104 11.71 4.47 -14.44
CA GLY A 104 11.36 5.85 -14.79
C GLY A 104 10.90 6.73 -13.62
N LEU A 105 10.83 6.18 -12.39
CA LEU A 105 10.56 6.95 -11.18
C LEU A 105 11.88 7.42 -10.54
N SER A 106 11.87 8.53 -9.79
CA SER A 106 13.10 9.14 -9.25
C SER A 106 13.87 8.23 -8.29
N TYR A 107 13.15 7.36 -7.59
CA TYR A 107 13.69 6.43 -6.61
C TYR A 107 13.98 5.02 -7.18
N ALA A 108 13.73 4.80 -8.48
CA ALA A 108 13.84 3.49 -9.11
C ALA A 108 15.24 2.89 -8.96
N ASP A 109 16.28 3.72 -9.07
CA ASP A 109 17.69 3.31 -9.00
C ASP A 109 18.09 2.74 -7.63
N TYR A 110 17.29 2.98 -6.58
CA TYR A 110 17.49 2.35 -5.27
C TYR A 110 16.96 0.91 -5.22
N ILE A 111 15.98 0.57 -6.05
CA ILE A 111 15.22 -0.69 -5.94
C ILE A 111 15.90 -1.78 -6.79
N ALA A 112 16.58 -2.70 -6.10
CA ALA A 112 17.22 -3.86 -6.71
C ALA A 112 16.30 -5.11 -6.70
N PRO A 113 16.63 -6.17 -7.44
CA PRO A 113 16.02 -7.49 -7.25
C PRO A 113 16.20 -7.99 -5.81
N LEU A 114 15.33 -8.89 -5.34
CA LEU A 114 15.45 -9.47 -4.00
C LEU A 114 16.87 -10.01 -3.73
N PRO A 115 17.43 -9.71 -2.54
CA PRO A 115 18.75 -10.19 -2.16
C PRO A 115 18.69 -11.69 -1.84
N ASP A 116 19.82 -12.37 -1.96
CA ASP A 116 19.97 -13.71 -1.40
C ASP A 116 20.00 -13.69 0.14
N ASP A 117 19.97 -14.87 0.77
CA ASP A 117 19.92 -15.00 2.22
C ASP A 117 21.16 -14.41 2.93
N GLU A 118 22.34 -14.47 2.30
CA GLU A 118 23.58 -13.92 2.86
C GLU A 118 23.55 -12.39 2.84
N GLN A 119 23.19 -11.82 1.70
CA GLN A 119 22.99 -10.38 1.52
C GLN A 119 21.94 -9.83 2.48
N LEU A 120 20.78 -10.49 2.58
CA LEU A 120 19.71 -10.09 3.50
C LEU A 120 20.20 -10.12 4.95
N THR A 121 20.89 -11.18 5.36
CA THR A 121 21.48 -11.26 6.71
C THR A 121 22.45 -10.11 6.97
N GLY A 122 23.28 -9.76 5.98
CA GLY A 122 24.18 -8.62 6.04
C GLY A 122 23.43 -7.29 6.28
N TRP A 123 22.28 -7.09 5.64
CA TRP A 123 21.43 -5.92 5.87
C TRP A 123 20.83 -5.86 7.28
N LEU A 124 20.37 -7.00 7.81
CA LEU A 124 19.72 -7.05 9.13
C LEU A 124 20.71 -6.85 10.28
N GLN A 125 21.99 -7.19 10.07
CA GLN A 125 23.05 -7.14 11.08
C GLN A 125 23.94 -5.88 11.00
N ARG A 126 23.60 -4.92 10.13
CA ARG A 126 24.35 -3.67 10.01
C ARG A 126 24.39 -2.91 11.33
N ARG A 127 25.54 -2.26 11.59
CA ARG A 127 25.72 -1.39 12.75
C ARG A 127 25.26 0.03 12.48
N GLU A 128 25.30 0.46 11.23
CA GLU A 128 24.80 1.77 10.84
C GLU A 128 23.26 1.80 10.88
N PRO A 129 22.67 2.96 11.18
CA PRO A 129 21.23 3.15 11.05
C PRO A 129 20.78 2.75 9.65
N THR A 130 19.79 1.85 9.57
CA THR A 130 19.42 1.20 8.31
C THR A 130 17.93 1.41 8.01
N VAL A 131 17.64 1.72 6.75
CA VAL A 131 16.29 1.71 6.17
C VAL A 131 16.24 0.61 5.12
N LEU A 132 15.35 -0.34 5.32
CA LEU A 132 15.17 -1.51 4.44
C LEU A 132 13.75 -1.52 3.90
N PHE A 133 13.61 -1.49 2.58
CA PHE A 133 12.35 -1.71 1.87
C PHE A 133 12.38 -3.06 1.16
N ILE A 134 11.34 -3.86 1.33
CA ILE A 134 11.17 -5.15 0.64
C ILE A 134 9.76 -5.22 0.06
N HIS A 135 9.67 -5.39 -1.25
CA HIS A 135 8.42 -5.52 -1.99
C HIS A 135 8.25 -6.94 -2.53
N TYR A 136 7.18 -7.60 -2.10
CA TYR A 136 6.81 -8.94 -2.55
C TYR A 136 5.65 -8.87 -3.54
N TRP A 137 5.88 -9.41 -4.74
CA TRP A 137 4.90 -9.54 -5.81
C TRP A 137 4.18 -10.91 -5.80
N SER A 138 4.65 -11.85 -4.99
CA SER A 138 4.19 -13.25 -4.97
C SER A 138 2.68 -13.44 -4.70
N VAL A 139 2.00 -12.45 -4.11
CA VAL A 139 0.55 -12.45 -3.85
C VAL A 139 -0.23 -11.76 -4.99
N HIS A 140 0.44 -11.07 -5.91
CA HIS A 140 -0.15 -10.54 -7.14
C HIS A 140 -0.44 -11.68 -8.14
N PRO A 141 -1.55 -11.61 -8.90
CA PRO A 141 -1.85 -12.61 -9.93
C PRO A 141 -0.84 -12.59 -11.09
N PRO A 142 -0.43 -13.75 -11.63
CA PRO A 142 -0.94 -15.09 -11.34
C PRO A 142 -0.29 -15.74 -10.11
N TYR A 143 -1.12 -16.21 -9.18
CA TYR A 143 -0.65 -16.79 -7.91
C TYR A 143 0.13 -18.09 -8.15
N GLY A 144 1.42 -18.07 -7.82
CA GLY A 144 2.30 -19.24 -7.92
C GLY A 144 2.88 -19.53 -9.31
N ALA A 145 2.68 -18.65 -10.29
CA ALA A 145 3.28 -18.75 -11.63
C ALA A 145 4.16 -17.52 -11.90
N ALA A 146 5.32 -17.48 -11.25
CA ALA A 146 6.30 -16.39 -11.36
C ALA A 146 6.89 -16.22 -12.78
N ASP A 147 6.57 -17.13 -13.71
CA ASP A 147 7.02 -17.12 -15.11
C ASP A 147 6.08 -16.37 -16.07
N GLY A 148 4.98 -15.81 -15.57
CA GLY A 148 4.00 -15.09 -16.39
C GLY A 148 3.16 -15.99 -17.31
N LEU A 149 3.35 -17.31 -17.31
CA LEU A 149 2.62 -18.26 -18.17
C LEU A 149 1.13 -18.39 -17.79
N ALA A 150 0.75 -17.92 -16.61
CA ALA A 150 -0.62 -17.90 -16.13
C ALA A 150 -1.28 -16.51 -16.22
N PHE A 151 -0.72 -15.58 -16.99
CA PHE A 151 -1.38 -14.30 -17.26
C PHE A 151 -2.80 -14.54 -17.83
N GLY A 152 -3.80 -13.82 -17.29
CA GLY A 152 -5.20 -14.01 -17.68
C GLY A 152 -5.90 -15.23 -17.04
N GLU A 153 -5.20 -16.06 -16.25
CA GLU A 153 -5.80 -17.24 -15.63
C GLU A 153 -6.89 -16.87 -14.60
N VAL A 154 -6.66 -15.86 -13.77
CA VAL A 154 -7.66 -15.39 -12.81
C VAL A 154 -8.95 -14.98 -13.53
N GLY A 155 -8.84 -14.15 -14.58
CA GLY A 155 -9.98 -13.77 -15.41
C GLY A 155 -10.71 -14.99 -15.98
N ARG A 156 -10.00 -15.97 -16.55
CA ARG A 156 -10.62 -17.21 -17.08
C ARG A 156 -11.34 -18.02 -16.01
N LEU A 157 -10.75 -18.14 -14.82
CA LEU A 157 -11.37 -18.86 -13.70
C LEU A 157 -12.62 -18.14 -13.19
N LEU A 158 -12.58 -16.81 -13.07
CA LEU A 158 -13.74 -16.01 -12.68
C LEU A 158 -14.87 -16.16 -13.70
N THR A 159 -14.59 -16.03 -15.00
CA THR A 159 -15.58 -16.27 -16.08
C THR A 159 -16.17 -17.68 -16.05
N ALA A 160 -15.39 -18.68 -15.63
CA ALA A 160 -15.84 -20.06 -15.46
C ALA A 160 -16.61 -20.30 -14.13
N GLY A 161 -16.87 -19.27 -13.33
CA GLY A 161 -17.52 -19.37 -12.02
C GLY A 161 -16.65 -20.04 -10.94
N ARG A 162 -15.33 -20.09 -11.14
CA ARG A 162 -14.36 -20.80 -10.29
C ARG A 162 -13.66 -19.88 -9.28
N ILE A 163 -14.42 -18.99 -8.65
CA ILE A 163 -13.90 -18.09 -7.61
C ILE A 163 -13.32 -18.87 -6.41
N ASP A 164 -13.84 -20.06 -6.13
CA ASP A 164 -13.32 -21.00 -5.12
C ASP A 164 -11.84 -21.32 -5.34
N LEU A 165 -11.46 -21.55 -6.60
CA LEU A 165 -10.09 -21.90 -6.98
C LEU A 165 -9.18 -20.67 -6.92
N VAL A 166 -9.67 -19.51 -7.37
CA VAL A 166 -8.96 -18.23 -7.28
C VAL A 166 -8.62 -17.94 -5.81
N GLN A 167 -9.61 -18.00 -4.93
CA GLN A 167 -9.43 -17.77 -3.49
C GLN A 167 -8.51 -18.80 -2.83
N THR A 168 -8.60 -20.08 -3.24
CA THR A 168 -7.73 -21.14 -2.71
C THR A 168 -6.26 -20.90 -3.06
N ARG A 169 -5.98 -20.51 -4.30
CA ARG A 169 -4.60 -20.22 -4.74
C ARG A 169 -4.06 -18.95 -4.13
N TYR A 170 -4.90 -17.91 -4.06
CA TYR A 170 -4.56 -16.66 -3.41
C TYR A 170 -4.18 -16.86 -1.94
N ARG A 171 -5.00 -17.61 -1.20
CA ARG A 171 -4.70 -18.02 0.19
C ARG A 171 -3.38 -18.78 0.30
N ALA A 172 -3.12 -19.74 -0.60
CA ALA A 172 -1.88 -20.51 -0.57
C ALA A 172 -0.65 -19.61 -0.81
N ALA A 173 -0.74 -18.64 -1.71
CA ALA A 173 0.32 -17.66 -1.95
C ALA A 173 0.58 -16.78 -0.71
N ILE A 174 -0.48 -16.32 -0.04
CA ILE A 174 -0.39 -15.56 1.21
C ILE A 174 0.27 -16.41 2.30
N GLU A 175 -0.20 -17.64 2.53
CA GLU A 175 0.38 -18.55 3.52
C GLU A 175 1.86 -18.80 3.24
N GLN A 176 2.23 -19.04 1.99
CA GLN A 176 3.62 -19.24 1.58
C GLN A 176 4.48 -18.01 1.88
N LEU A 177 4.05 -16.82 1.45
CA LEU A 177 4.79 -15.58 1.65
C LEU A 177 4.98 -15.27 3.15
N PHE A 178 3.89 -15.27 3.91
CA PHE A 178 3.92 -14.87 5.31
C PHE A 178 4.64 -15.89 6.20
N GLU A 179 4.45 -17.20 6.01
CA GLU A 179 5.07 -18.22 6.86
C GLU A 179 6.52 -18.54 6.52
N ARG A 180 6.93 -18.37 5.26
CA ARG A 180 8.26 -18.77 4.81
C ARG A 180 9.23 -17.61 4.64
N LEU A 181 8.76 -16.47 4.15
CA LEU A 181 9.63 -15.33 3.86
C LEU A 181 9.53 -14.28 4.96
N ILE A 182 8.33 -13.74 5.22
CA ILE A 182 8.15 -12.66 6.20
C ILE A 182 8.44 -13.14 7.62
N ALA A 183 7.88 -14.28 8.05
CA ALA A 183 8.16 -14.82 9.39
C ALA A 183 9.66 -15.13 9.59
N ARG A 184 10.36 -15.61 8.57
CA ARG A 184 11.80 -15.87 8.64
C ARG A 184 12.60 -14.58 8.80
N LEU A 185 12.25 -13.55 8.03
CA LEU A 185 12.84 -12.21 8.14
C LEU A 185 12.62 -11.62 9.54
N LEU A 186 11.39 -11.65 10.04
CA LEU A 186 11.06 -11.13 11.37
C LEU A 186 11.79 -11.88 12.50
N ALA A 187 11.95 -13.20 12.38
CA ALA A 187 12.68 -14.00 13.36
C ALA A 187 14.17 -13.66 13.44
N ALA A 188 14.75 -13.07 12.39
CA ALA A 188 16.15 -12.65 12.35
C ALA A 188 16.37 -11.21 12.85
N LEU A 189 15.30 -10.45 13.12
CA LEU A 189 15.39 -9.07 13.58
C LEU A 189 15.51 -8.98 15.10
N ASP A 190 16.40 -8.09 15.56
CA ASP A 190 16.27 -7.54 16.90
C ASP A 190 15.19 -6.45 16.88
N LEU A 191 13.97 -6.86 17.20
CA LEU A 191 12.82 -5.97 17.25
C LEU A 191 13.02 -4.78 18.23
N SER A 192 13.94 -4.84 19.20
CA SER A 192 14.21 -3.66 20.05
C SER A 192 14.90 -2.49 19.32
N ALA A 193 15.47 -2.72 18.14
CA ALA A 193 16.18 -1.71 17.35
C ALA A 193 15.43 -1.29 16.06
N TRP A 194 14.39 -2.03 15.67
CA TRP A 194 13.70 -1.88 14.38
C TRP A 194 12.24 -1.43 14.57
N ALA A 195 11.89 -0.31 13.95
CA ALA A 195 10.51 -0.04 13.58
C ALA A 195 10.16 -0.89 12.36
N VAL A 196 9.05 -1.64 12.43
CA VAL A 196 8.64 -2.56 11.38
C VAL A 196 7.25 -2.20 10.92
N PHE A 197 7.07 -2.09 9.61
CA PHE A 197 5.79 -1.86 8.94
C PHE A 197 5.61 -2.94 7.87
N ILE A 198 4.44 -3.56 7.84
CA ILE A 198 4.02 -4.53 6.82
C ILE A 198 2.70 -4.03 6.27
N ILE A 199 2.68 -3.69 5.00
CA ILE A 199 1.53 -3.10 4.32
C ILE A 199 1.08 -3.99 3.17
N SER A 200 -0.16 -3.80 2.75
CA SER A 200 -0.50 -3.96 1.35
C SER A 200 -0.50 -2.60 0.68
N ASP A 201 0.06 -2.49 -0.51
CA ASP A 201 -0.02 -1.25 -1.29
C ASP A 201 -1.46 -1.02 -1.79
N HIS A 202 -2.10 -2.06 -2.32
CA HIS A 202 -3.52 -2.15 -2.61
C HIS A 202 -3.99 -3.59 -2.44
N GLY A 203 -5.29 -3.84 -2.50
CA GLY A 203 -5.90 -5.16 -2.59
C GLY A 203 -6.12 -5.58 -4.04
N GLN A 204 -7.19 -6.34 -4.26
CA GLN A 204 -7.62 -6.76 -5.59
C GLN A 204 -9.11 -7.06 -5.56
N SER A 205 -9.77 -6.90 -6.70
CA SER A 205 -11.15 -7.26 -6.95
C SER A 205 -11.24 -8.60 -7.69
N TRP A 206 -12.40 -9.25 -7.54
CA TRP A 206 -12.79 -10.46 -8.28
C TRP A 206 -14.17 -10.30 -8.93
N ARG A 207 -14.63 -9.05 -9.05
CA ARG A 207 -15.90 -8.73 -9.69
C ARG A 207 -15.77 -8.87 -11.21
N ASP A 208 -16.90 -9.05 -11.88
CA ASP A 208 -16.93 -9.18 -13.34
C ASP A 208 -16.46 -7.90 -14.06
N ASP A 209 -16.71 -6.73 -13.46
CA ASP A 209 -16.32 -5.42 -13.98
C ASP A 209 -14.86 -5.03 -13.65
N GLU A 210 -14.26 -5.67 -12.65
CA GLU A 210 -12.85 -5.53 -12.30
C GLU A 210 -12.32 -6.86 -11.76
N PRO A 211 -11.84 -7.79 -12.59
CA PRO A 211 -11.35 -9.09 -12.14
C PRO A 211 -9.94 -9.05 -11.52
N TYR A 212 -9.32 -7.87 -11.47
CA TYR A 212 -7.98 -7.60 -10.97
C TYR A 212 -7.98 -6.33 -10.10
N HIS A 213 -7.25 -5.30 -10.47
CA HIS A 213 -7.18 -4.00 -9.79
C HIS A 213 -6.86 -2.90 -10.80
N GLY A 214 -6.67 -1.67 -10.32
CA GLY A 214 -6.28 -0.52 -11.12
C GLY A 214 -7.41 0.10 -11.94
N GLN A 215 -8.66 -0.32 -11.77
CA GLN A 215 -9.81 0.24 -12.49
C GLN A 215 -10.78 1.02 -11.60
N THR A 216 -10.96 0.59 -10.34
CA THR A 216 -11.89 1.24 -9.42
C THR A 216 -11.23 1.65 -8.09
N LEU A 217 -11.96 2.41 -7.28
CA LEU A 217 -11.60 2.80 -5.92
C LEU A 217 -12.48 2.09 -4.86
N CYS A 218 -12.93 0.88 -5.15
CA CYS A 218 -13.68 0.04 -4.23
C CYS A 218 -12.80 -0.53 -3.11
N ASN A 219 -13.39 -0.85 -1.95
CA ASN A 219 -12.65 -1.22 -0.74
C ASN A 219 -11.94 -2.56 -0.82
N ASP A 220 -12.37 -3.46 -1.70
CA ASP A 220 -11.63 -4.69 -1.96
C ASP A 220 -10.24 -4.45 -2.56
N VAL A 221 -10.04 -3.29 -3.19
CA VAL A 221 -8.74 -2.80 -3.65
C VAL A 221 -8.19 -1.72 -2.71
N LEU A 222 -9.02 -0.80 -2.22
CA LEU A 222 -8.53 0.39 -1.53
C LEU A 222 -8.28 0.19 -0.03
N ARG A 223 -9.05 -0.67 0.64
CA ARG A 223 -8.92 -0.88 2.09
C ARG A 223 -7.95 -2.04 2.37
N VAL A 224 -6.84 -1.72 3.01
CA VAL A 224 -5.67 -2.59 3.13
C VAL A 224 -5.31 -2.88 4.58
N PRO A 225 -4.67 -4.03 4.87
CA PRO A 225 -4.09 -4.28 6.19
C PRO A 225 -2.81 -3.46 6.37
N LEU A 226 -2.63 -2.94 7.59
CA LEU A 226 -1.37 -2.34 8.04
C LEU A 226 -0.97 -3.01 9.37
N TYR A 227 0.14 -3.73 9.36
CA TYR A 227 0.78 -4.24 10.58
C TYR A 227 1.96 -3.36 10.90
N TYR A 228 2.12 -2.94 12.15
CA TYR A 228 3.31 -2.22 12.54
C TYR A 228 3.68 -2.44 13.99
N ARG A 229 4.97 -2.28 14.27
CA ARG A 229 5.54 -2.34 15.60
C ARG A 229 6.62 -1.28 15.73
N LEU A 230 6.54 -0.49 16.80
CA LEU A 230 7.52 0.53 17.14
C LEU A 230 8.31 0.09 18.39
N PRO A 231 9.63 0.30 18.48
CA PRO A 231 10.41 -0.19 19.62
C PRO A 231 10.08 0.39 21.00
N SER A 232 9.44 1.57 21.07
CA SER A 232 9.29 2.30 22.35
C SER A 232 8.05 3.19 22.44
N GLN A 233 7.06 3.01 21.56
CA GLN A 233 5.85 3.84 21.57
C GLN A 233 4.62 2.98 21.42
N GLU A 234 3.68 3.16 22.35
CA GLU A 234 2.30 2.71 22.18
C GLU A 234 1.68 3.50 21.02
N PRO A 235 0.90 2.86 20.14
CA PRO A 235 0.26 3.56 19.06
C PRO A 235 -0.81 4.51 19.58
N VAL A 236 -0.88 5.65 18.91
CA VAL A 236 -2.02 6.54 19.06
C VAL A 236 -3.13 6.02 18.14
N GLY A 237 -4.29 5.75 18.73
CA GLY A 237 -5.45 5.27 17.99
C GLY A 237 -5.99 6.36 17.06
N ARG A 238 -5.59 6.33 15.79
CA ARG A 238 -6.31 7.04 14.72
C ARG A 238 -7.38 6.11 14.14
N THR A 239 -8.59 6.65 13.98
CA THR A 239 -9.72 5.91 13.42
C THR A 239 -9.51 5.57 11.95
N LEU A 240 -8.79 6.42 11.20
CA LEU A 240 -8.55 6.29 9.77
C LEU A 240 -7.09 6.66 9.45
N ILE A 241 -6.42 5.78 8.69
CA ILE A 241 -5.05 5.96 8.21
C ILE A 241 -5.07 5.88 6.68
N SER A 242 -4.34 6.76 6.01
CA SER A 242 -4.01 6.60 4.59
C SER A 242 -2.54 6.19 4.44
N LEU A 243 -2.18 5.37 3.45
CA LEU A 243 -0.77 4.96 3.25
C LEU A 243 0.18 6.15 3.02
N VAL A 244 -0.32 7.29 2.52
CA VAL A 244 0.49 8.52 2.41
C VAL A 244 0.97 9.04 3.78
N ASP A 245 0.23 8.75 4.86
CA ASP A 245 0.57 9.11 6.24
C ASP A 245 1.85 8.43 6.73
N LEU A 246 2.30 7.36 6.06
CA LEU A 246 3.54 6.69 6.40
C LEU A 246 4.76 7.57 6.14
N PHE A 247 4.74 8.43 5.13
CA PHE A 247 5.87 9.31 4.83
C PHE A 247 6.23 10.25 6.00
N PRO A 248 5.33 11.14 6.50
CA PRO A 248 5.66 11.99 7.65
C PRO A 248 5.92 11.18 8.93
N THR A 249 5.31 10.00 9.06
CA THR A 249 5.63 9.06 10.15
C THR A 249 7.09 8.62 10.09
N PHE A 250 7.60 8.26 8.91
CA PHE A 250 8.99 7.86 8.72
C PHE A 250 9.96 9.04 8.89
N LEU A 251 9.62 10.23 8.37
CA LEU A 251 10.42 11.43 8.62
C LEU A 251 10.66 11.65 10.12
N SER A 252 9.59 11.55 10.92
CA SER A 252 9.67 11.77 12.35
C SER A 252 10.36 10.61 13.10
N LEU A 253 10.08 9.34 12.75
CA LEU A 253 10.75 8.18 13.34
C LEU A 253 12.26 8.17 13.09
N LEU A 254 12.67 8.57 11.88
CA LEU A 254 14.06 8.61 11.44
C LEU A 254 14.75 9.95 11.74
N GLN A 255 14.02 10.92 12.31
CA GLN A 255 14.50 12.27 12.63
C GLN A 255 15.10 12.99 11.42
N LEU A 256 14.45 12.86 10.26
CA LEU A 256 14.89 13.49 9.03
C LEU A 256 14.49 14.97 9.03
N ASP A 257 15.49 15.84 8.84
CA ASP A 257 15.28 17.28 8.71
C ASP A 257 14.76 17.61 7.30
N TYR A 258 13.44 17.42 7.11
CA TYR A 258 12.75 17.75 5.87
C TYR A 258 11.47 18.53 6.18
N PRO A 259 11.32 19.77 5.68
CA PRO A 259 10.16 20.61 5.95
C PRO A 259 8.97 20.18 5.09
N TYR A 260 8.37 19.02 5.42
CA TYR A 260 7.22 18.48 4.73
C TYR A 260 6.01 19.43 4.83
N ARG A 261 5.36 19.68 3.68
CA ARG A 261 4.20 20.58 3.54
C ARG A 261 3.06 19.96 2.74
N GLY A 262 2.97 18.62 2.71
CA GLY A 262 1.85 17.92 2.07
C GLY A 262 0.68 17.69 3.03
N PHE A 263 -0.30 16.93 2.56
CA PHE A 263 -1.56 16.68 3.26
C PHE A 263 -1.50 15.56 4.29
N ALA A 264 -0.47 14.72 4.23
CA ALA A 264 -0.36 13.54 5.09
C ALA A 264 -0.01 13.91 6.54
N CYS A 265 -0.45 13.09 7.48
CA CYS A 265 -0.23 13.30 8.91
C CYS A 265 0.48 12.11 9.54
N ASP A 266 1.45 12.34 10.41
CA ASP A 266 2.09 11.25 11.19
C ASP A 266 1.03 10.45 11.96
N ILE A 267 0.99 9.13 11.74
CA ILE A 267 -0.03 8.23 12.29
C ILE A 267 0.04 8.11 13.83
N ARG A 268 1.16 8.52 14.42
CA ARG A 268 1.37 8.51 15.88
C ARG A 268 0.85 9.76 16.55
N THR A 269 0.30 10.70 15.80
CA THR A 269 -0.35 11.89 16.34
C THR A 269 -1.87 11.71 16.33
N SER A 270 -2.59 12.49 17.14
CA SER A 270 -4.06 12.52 17.08
C SER A 270 -4.60 13.32 15.89
N SER A 271 -3.73 13.99 15.14
CA SER A 271 -4.13 14.77 13.95
C SER A 271 -4.64 13.82 12.87
N SER A 272 -5.74 14.19 12.21
CA SER A 272 -6.25 13.50 11.02
C SER A 272 -6.68 14.54 10.01
N PRO A 273 -6.45 14.31 8.70
CA PRO A 273 -6.99 15.20 7.69
C PRO A 273 -8.53 15.16 7.72
N GLU A 274 -9.18 16.22 7.26
CA GLU A 274 -10.64 16.27 7.12
C GLU A 274 -11.13 15.15 6.20
N TYR A 275 -10.43 14.94 5.08
CA TYR A 275 -10.64 13.85 4.15
C TYR A 275 -9.33 13.15 3.82
N CYS A 276 -9.39 11.84 3.66
CA CYS A 276 -8.42 11.09 2.88
C CYS A 276 -8.81 11.14 1.40
N LEU A 277 -7.81 11.19 0.52
CA LEU A 277 -7.97 11.15 -0.93
C LEU A 277 -7.44 9.81 -1.48
N ALA A 278 -8.14 9.27 -2.47
CA ALA A 278 -7.61 8.26 -3.36
C ALA A 278 -7.94 8.58 -4.82
N GLU A 279 -7.03 8.27 -5.74
CA GLU A 279 -7.18 8.57 -7.17
C GLU A 279 -6.69 7.42 -8.03
N ILE A 280 -7.27 7.26 -9.22
CA ILE A 280 -6.77 6.34 -10.24
C ILE A 280 -7.05 6.90 -11.64
N ASP A 281 -6.02 6.92 -12.48
CA ASP A 281 -6.15 6.95 -13.94
C ASP A 281 -5.92 5.53 -14.47
N PRO A 282 -7.00 4.79 -14.78
CA PRO A 282 -6.90 3.40 -15.22
C PRO A 282 -6.36 3.28 -16.67
N GLY A 283 -6.19 4.42 -17.36
CA GLY A 283 -5.70 4.48 -18.73
C GLY A 283 -6.78 4.31 -19.80
N PRO A 284 -6.44 4.55 -21.07
CA PRO A 284 -7.40 4.72 -22.16
C PRO A 284 -8.11 3.42 -22.60
N ALA A 285 -7.57 2.26 -22.22
CA ALA A 285 -8.14 0.95 -22.56
C ALA A 285 -9.06 0.38 -21.48
N ALA A 286 -9.21 1.08 -20.34
CA ALA A 286 -10.02 0.63 -19.23
C ALA A 286 -11.52 0.88 -19.46
N GLN A 287 -12.36 0.15 -18.73
CA GLN A 287 -13.81 0.36 -18.75
C GLN A 287 -14.21 1.65 -18.02
N TYR A 288 -13.42 2.04 -17.01
CA TYR A 288 -13.66 3.22 -16.18
C TYR A 288 -12.80 4.39 -16.64
N GLY A 289 -13.27 5.61 -16.32
CA GLY A 289 -12.47 6.81 -16.50
C GLY A 289 -11.53 7.06 -15.32
N ARG A 290 -10.91 8.24 -15.33
CA ARG A 290 -10.24 8.74 -14.13
C ARG A 290 -11.23 8.87 -12.99
N GLN A 291 -10.82 8.38 -11.82
CA GLN A 291 -11.64 8.43 -10.62
C GLN A 291 -10.90 9.09 -9.48
N TRP A 292 -11.65 9.75 -8.61
CA TRP A 292 -11.18 10.22 -7.33
C TRP A 292 -12.21 9.88 -6.26
N SER A 293 -11.72 9.62 -5.04
CA SER A 293 -12.54 9.40 -3.86
C SER A 293 -12.08 10.29 -2.73
N LEU A 294 -13.02 10.94 -2.05
CA LEU A 294 -12.79 11.61 -0.78
C LEU A 294 -13.58 10.90 0.31
N PHE A 295 -12.92 10.63 1.44
CA PHE A 295 -13.53 9.88 2.51
C PHE A 295 -13.02 10.23 3.89
N ASP A 296 -13.91 10.15 4.87
CA ASP A 296 -13.61 10.21 6.29
C ASP A 296 -13.98 8.87 6.96
N ALA A 297 -14.04 8.81 8.29
CA ALA A 297 -14.39 7.57 9.00
C ALA A 297 -15.88 7.15 8.84
N SER A 298 -16.73 7.98 8.24
CA SER A 298 -18.17 7.77 8.10
C SER A 298 -18.59 7.50 6.67
N ALA A 299 -18.15 8.32 5.71
CA ALA A 299 -18.60 8.26 4.33
C ALA A 299 -17.44 8.34 3.34
N LYS A 300 -17.57 7.58 2.26
CA LYS A 300 -16.71 7.62 1.07
C LYS A 300 -17.53 8.04 -0.13
N PHE A 301 -17.14 9.17 -0.71
CA PHE A 301 -17.64 9.65 -1.99
C PHE A 301 -16.64 9.27 -3.08
N THR A 302 -17.13 8.75 -4.20
CA THR A 302 -16.32 8.44 -5.39
C THR A 302 -16.99 9.04 -6.63
N CYS A 303 -16.20 9.73 -7.45
CA CYS A 303 -16.63 10.30 -8.73
C CYS A 303 -15.79 9.74 -9.88
N ASP A 304 -16.44 9.14 -10.87
CA ASP A 304 -15.85 8.80 -12.16
C ASP A 304 -15.97 10.00 -13.10
N GLN A 305 -14.85 10.62 -13.43
CA GLN A 305 -14.82 11.86 -14.19
C GLN A 305 -15.25 11.66 -15.65
N SER A 306 -15.10 10.46 -16.21
CA SER A 306 -15.48 10.22 -17.61
C SER A 306 -16.98 10.05 -17.79
N THR A 307 -17.62 9.35 -16.84
CA THR A 307 -19.05 9.05 -16.89
C THR A 307 -19.89 10.01 -16.05
N GLN A 308 -19.25 10.84 -15.22
CA GLN A 308 -19.89 11.66 -14.18
C GLN A 308 -20.73 10.82 -13.21
N ARG A 309 -20.39 9.54 -13.07
CA ARG A 309 -21.04 8.65 -12.12
C ARG A 309 -20.52 8.95 -10.73
N GLU A 310 -21.44 9.23 -9.83
CA GLU A 310 -21.16 9.50 -8.42
C GLU A 310 -21.70 8.36 -7.56
N THR A 311 -20.92 7.97 -6.56
CA THR A 311 -21.33 6.99 -5.55
C THR A 311 -20.97 7.49 -4.16
N MET A 312 -21.84 7.21 -3.20
CA MET A 312 -21.65 7.54 -1.79
C MET A 312 -21.95 6.29 -0.98
N VAL A 313 -20.99 5.88 -0.15
CA VAL A 313 -21.09 4.66 0.64
C VAL A 313 -20.54 4.89 2.04
N GLU A 314 -20.92 4.05 3.00
CA GLU A 314 -20.23 3.97 4.28
C GLU A 314 -18.77 3.55 4.07
N THR A 315 -17.82 4.30 4.66
CA THR A 315 -16.39 4.15 4.36
C THR A 315 -15.87 2.72 4.53
N PHE A 316 -16.33 1.99 5.55
CA PHE A 316 -15.79 0.68 5.89
C PHE A 316 -16.57 -0.49 5.30
N SER A 317 -17.90 -0.37 5.17
CA SER A 317 -18.80 -1.45 4.76
C SER A 317 -19.17 -1.41 3.27
N GLU A 318 -18.91 -0.30 2.59
CA GLU A 318 -19.40 0.04 1.25
C GLU A 318 -20.93 -0.04 1.10
N GLN A 319 -21.68 -0.03 2.20
CA GLN A 319 -23.14 0.04 2.10
C GLN A 319 -23.55 1.40 1.49
N PRO A 320 -24.44 1.42 0.50
CA PRO A 320 -24.89 2.67 -0.10
C PRO A 320 -25.49 3.60 0.94
N LEU A 321 -25.02 4.85 0.95
CA LEU A 321 -25.64 5.91 1.73
C LEU A 321 -26.77 6.55 0.89
N PRO A 322 -27.84 7.04 1.52
CA PRO A 322 -28.87 7.81 0.82
C PRO A 322 -28.24 9.03 0.12
N ALA A 323 -28.91 9.55 -0.92
CA ALA A 323 -28.42 10.70 -1.70
C ALA A 323 -28.18 11.93 -0.80
N LEU A 324 -26.95 12.07 -0.32
CA LEU A 324 -26.44 13.22 0.41
C LEU A 324 -26.01 14.29 -0.60
N ASP A 325 -25.92 15.53 -0.12
CA ASP A 325 -25.37 16.62 -0.91
C ASP A 325 -23.90 16.35 -1.26
N THR A 326 -23.59 16.17 -2.55
CA THR A 326 -22.24 15.86 -3.04
C THR A 326 -21.38 17.11 -3.29
N ARG A 327 -21.99 18.32 -3.25
CA ARG A 327 -21.28 19.58 -3.49
C ARG A 327 -20.08 19.83 -2.57
N PRO A 328 -20.14 19.53 -1.25
CA PRO A 328 -18.98 19.69 -0.36
C PRO A 328 -17.76 18.88 -0.80
N TYR A 329 -17.96 17.65 -1.29
CA TYR A 329 -16.87 16.79 -1.76
C TYR A 329 -16.21 17.35 -3.03
N HIS A 330 -16.99 17.84 -3.99
CA HIS A 330 -16.44 18.51 -5.17
C HIS A 330 -15.66 19.79 -4.82
N GLN A 331 -16.17 20.59 -3.88
CA GLN A 331 -15.48 21.79 -3.42
C GLN A 331 -14.16 21.45 -2.70
N ALA A 332 -14.18 20.46 -1.81
CA ALA A 332 -13.00 19.98 -1.11
C ALA A 332 -11.95 19.45 -2.10
N TYR A 333 -12.35 18.62 -3.06
CA TYR A 333 -11.45 18.09 -4.08
C TYR A 333 -10.85 19.20 -4.95
N ALA A 334 -11.64 20.19 -5.37
CA ALA A 334 -11.15 21.34 -6.10
C ALA A 334 -10.16 22.17 -5.27
N ALA A 335 -10.41 22.34 -3.97
CA ALA A 335 -9.52 23.07 -3.07
C ALA A 335 -8.19 22.35 -2.83
N LEU A 336 -8.19 21.01 -2.76
CA LEU A 336 -6.97 20.20 -2.65
C LEU A 336 -6.05 20.35 -3.87
N ARG A 337 -6.64 20.57 -5.06
CA ARG A 337 -5.92 20.65 -6.34
C ARG A 337 -5.60 22.07 -6.80
N ALA A 338 -6.00 23.09 -6.04
CA ALA A 338 -5.72 24.51 -6.31
C ALA A 338 -4.37 24.92 -5.73
#